data_AF-A0A1R1I798-F1
#
_entry.id   AF-A0A1R1I798-F1
#
_cell.length_a   1.000
_cell.length_b   1.000
_cell.length_c   1.000
_cell.angle_alpha   90.00
_cell.angle_beta   90.00
_cell.angle_gamma   90.00
#
_symmetry.space_group_name_H-M   'P 1'
#
loop_
_entity.id
_entity.type
_entity.pdbx_description
1 polymer ?
#
loop_
_entity_poly.entity_id
_entity_poly.type
_entity_poly.pdbx_seq_one_letter_code
_entity_poly.pdbx_strand_id
1 'polypeptide(L)'
;MLNTWQDFSKNRYKIQLSNIGIGPALIDSYCVFVDDKKIEGVNTEPIAKAVSILFPQNTPQILYSAYLAKGSALATNQSIDVVVLEFDPSKLPTPSVLEHAINRAKLVIKYTSIYQNETFTYDSYKNHRDD
;
A
#
# COMPACT_ATOMS: atom_id res chain seq x y z
N MET A 1 -1.01 5.51 -14.83
CA MET A 1 -1.69 4.32 -14.28
C MET A 1 -0.82 3.81 -13.16
N LEU A 2 -1.40 3.62 -11.98
CA LEU A 2 -0.68 3.06 -10.85
C LEU A 2 -0.95 1.56 -10.74
N ASN A 3 0.03 0.82 -10.24
CA ASN A 3 -0.11 -0.59 -9.90
C ASN A 3 0.63 -0.88 -8.59
N THR A 4 0.24 -1.95 -7.88
CA THR A 4 1.02 -2.46 -6.75
C THR A 4 1.56 -3.84 -7.03
N TRP A 5 2.72 -4.12 -6.45
CA TRP A 5 3.27 -5.46 -6.37
C TRP A 5 3.59 -5.78 -4.91
N GLN A 6 3.45 -7.06 -4.54
CA GLN A 6 3.64 -7.52 -3.17
C GLN A 6 4.63 -8.68 -3.16
N ASP A 7 5.43 -8.75 -2.11
CA ASP A 7 6.41 -9.82 -1.92
C ASP A 7 6.53 -10.19 -0.46
N PHE A 8 6.64 -11.49 -0.22
CA PHE A 8 6.97 -12.04 1.08
C PHE A 8 8.15 -12.99 0.94
N SER A 9 9.32 -12.54 1.41
CA SER A 9 10.54 -13.33 1.32
C SER A 9 11.26 -13.38 2.66
N LYS A 10 11.65 -14.59 3.07
CA LYS A 10 12.22 -14.91 4.39
C LYS A 10 11.27 -14.53 5.53
N ASN A 11 11.38 -13.31 6.04
CA ASN A 11 10.60 -12.75 7.13
C ASN A 11 10.11 -11.32 6.82
N ARG A 12 10.24 -10.86 5.58
CA ARG A 12 9.91 -9.50 5.17
C ARG A 12 8.77 -9.49 4.18
N TYR A 13 7.78 -8.66 4.47
CA TYR A 13 6.68 -8.36 3.57
C TYR A 13 6.81 -6.95 3.05
N LYS A 14 6.69 -6.75 1.74
CA LYS A 14 6.70 -5.42 1.13
C LYS A 14 5.55 -5.24 0.16
N ILE A 15 5.05 -4.01 0.11
CA ILE A 15 4.14 -3.54 -0.94
C ILE A 15 4.87 -2.43 -1.67
N GLN A 16 4.96 -2.54 -2.99
CA GLN A 16 5.51 -1.51 -3.87
C GLN A 16 4.38 -0.87 -4.67
N LEU A 17 4.46 0.44 -4.90
CA LEU A 17 3.60 1.20 -5.79
C LEU A 17 4.43 1.68 -6.98
N SER A 18 3.96 1.38 -8.18
CA SER A 18 4.62 1.72 -9.43
C SER A 18 3.73 2.58 -10.31
N ASN A 19 4.29 3.63 -10.91
CA ASN A 19 3.61 4.37 -11.97
C ASN A 19 4.01 3.82 -13.34
N ILE A 20 3.12 3.04 -13.95
CA ILE A 20 3.26 2.48 -15.30
C ILE A 20 2.46 3.28 -16.34
N GLY A 21 2.04 4.49 -15.99
CA GLY A 21 1.36 5.41 -16.91
C GLY A 21 2.32 6.12 -17.86
N ILE A 22 1.74 6.91 -18.77
CA ILE A 22 2.49 7.70 -19.75
C ILE A 22 3.19 8.90 -19.08
N GLY A 23 2.63 9.45 -18.00
CA GLY A 23 3.17 10.63 -17.32
C GLY A 23 3.23 10.51 -15.80
N PRO A 24 3.86 11.49 -15.12
CA PRO A 24 3.89 11.54 -13.68
C PRO A 24 2.47 11.55 -13.09
N ALA A 25 2.32 10.87 -11.96
CA ALA A 25 1.10 10.84 -11.17
C ALA A 25 1.25 11.83 -10.01
N LEU A 26 0.47 12.91 -10.02
CA LEU A 26 0.36 13.84 -8.90
C LEU A 26 -0.66 13.31 -7.92
N ILE A 27 -0.23 12.97 -6.72
CA ILE A 27 -1.07 12.38 -5.68
C ILE A 27 -1.99 13.46 -5.10
N ASP A 28 -3.29 13.24 -5.19
CA ASP A 28 -4.33 14.10 -4.62
C ASP A 28 -4.72 13.65 -3.21
N SER A 29 -4.84 12.34 -3.03
CA SER A 29 -5.13 11.73 -1.72
C SER A 29 -4.63 10.29 -1.63
N TYR A 30 -4.22 9.90 -0.44
CA TYR A 30 -3.79 8.55 -0.08
C TYR A 30 -4.64 8.06 1.10
N CYS A 31 -5.31 6.91 0.98
CA CYS A 31 -6.19 6.38 2.01
C CYS A 31 -5.98 4.88 2.19
N VAL A 32 -5.80 4.47 3.45
CA VAL A 32 -5.72 3.06 3.86
C VAL A 32 -7.05 2.67 4.49
N PHE A 33 -7.56 1.50 4.14
CA PHE A 33 -8.75 0.91 4.75
C PHE A 33 -8.41 -0.47 5.29
N VAL A 34 -9.06 -0.85 6.39
CA VAL A 34 -9.09 -2.23 6.88
C VAL A 34 -10.53 -2.62 7.11
N ASP A 35 -10.96 -3.76 6.58
CA ASP A 35 -12.35 -4.23 6.62
C ASP A 35 -13.33 -3.14 6.12
N ASP A 36 -12.98 -2.49 4.99
CA ASP A 36 -13.69 -1.36 4.37
C ASP A 36 -13.86 -0.10 5.23
N LYS A 37 -13.27 -0.05 6.43
CA LYS A 37 -13.24 1.15 7.27
C LYS A 37 -11.99 1.95 6.97
N LYS A 38 -12.16 3.23 6.67
CA LYS A 38 -11.05 4.17 6.48
C LYS A 38 -10.27 4.30 7.79
N ILE A 39 -8.96 4.11 7.72
CA ILE A 39 -8.07 4.30 8.86
C ILE A 39 -7.68 5.78 8.90
N GLU A 40 -8.23 6.50 9.89
CA GLU A 40 -7.92 7.91 10.09
C GLU A 40 -6.56 8.11 10.76
N GLY A 41 -5.87 9.18 10.39
CA GLY A 41 -4.57 9.54 10.92
C GLY A 41 -3.84 10.53 10.02
N VAL A 42 -2.68 10.98 10.47
CA VAL A 42 -1.83 11.93 9.74
C VAL A 42 -0.54 11.24 9.32
N ASN A 43 0.02 11.63 8.19
CA ASN A 43 1.28 11.10 7.67
C ASN A 43 1.27 9.57 7.54
N THR A 44 2.17 8.88 8.26
CA THR A 44 2.34 7.42 8.23
C THR A 44 1.49 6.69 9.27
N GLU A 45 0.77 7.39 10.14
CA GLU A 45 -0.08 6.79 11.17
C GLU A 45 -1.11 5.79 10.63
N PRO A 46 -1.77 6.02 9.47
CA PRO A 46 -2.73 5.06 8.95
C PRO A 46 -2.14 3.69 8.65
N ILE A 47 -0.89 3.62 8.17
CA ILE A 47 -0.20 2.34 7.95
C ILE A 47 0.07 1.66 9.28
N ALA A 48 0.60 2.38 10.27
CA ALA A 48 0.89 1.79 11.58
C ALA A 48 -0.37 1.22 12.24
N LYS A 49 -1.48 1.97 12.23
CA LYS A 49 -2.77 1.51 12.76
C LYS A 49 -3.30 0.31 12.00
N ALA A 50 -3.21 0.31 10.66
CA ALA A 50 -3.63 -0.83 9.84
C ALA A 50 -2.83 -2.09 10.21
N VAL A 51 -1.50 -2.00 10.31
CA VAL A 51 -0.63 -3.12 10.68
C VAL A 51 -1.02 -3.72 12.03
N SER A 52 -1.30 -2.90 13.04
CA SER A 52 -1.76 -3.38 14.35
C SER A 52 -3.12 -4.09 14.31
N ILE A 53 -4.05 -3.64 13.44
CA ILE A 53 -5.37 -4.28 13.28
C ILE A 53 -5.25 -5.61 12.51
N LEU A 54 -4.36 -5.66 11.52
CA LEU A 54 -4.15 -6.82 10.65
C LEU A 54 -3.40 -7.94 11.37
N PHE A 55 -2.43 -7.59 12.23
CA PHE A 55 -1.56 -8.54 12.93
C PHE A 55 -1.59 -8.32 14.46
N PRO A 56 -2.73 -8.53 15.14
CA PRO A 56 -2.88 -8.20 16.56
C PRO A 56 -2.06 -9.10 17.49
N GLN A 57 -1.81 -10.36 17.10
CA GLN A 57 -1.09 -11.35 17.93
C GLN A 57 0.42 -11.42 17.64
N ASN A 58 0.84 -10.80 16.53
CA ASN A 58 2.21 -10.85 16.04
C ASN A 58 2.49 -9.64 15.16
N THR A 59 2.40 -8.45 15.76
CA THR A 59 2.58 -7.19 15.05
C THR A 59 4.02 -7.11 14.52
N PRO A 60 4.21 -7.04 13.18
CA PRO A 60 5.55 -6.91 12.63
C PRO A 60 6.14 -5.53 12.91
N GLN A 61 7.46 -5.44 12.88
CA GLN A 61 8.15 -4.16 12.87
C GLN A 61 7.96 -3.48 11.51
N ILE A 62 7.64 -2.19 11.52
CA ILE A 62 7.59 -1.37 10.30
C ILE A 62 9.01 -0.86 10.05
N LEU A 63 9.69 -1.41 9.05
CA LEU A 63 11.03 -0.96 8.64
C LEU A 63 10.94 0.31 7.78
N TYR A 64 9.88 0.41 6.96
CA TYR A 64 9.65 1.56 6.10
C TYR A 64 8.15 1.76 5.86
N SER A 65 7.75 3.03 5.73
CA SER A 65 6.42 3.43 5.27
C SER A 65 6.56 4.71 4.44
N ALA A 66 6.02 4.72 3.22
CA ALA A 66 6.07 5.89 2.37
C ALA A 66 5.25 7.04 2.94
N TYR A 67 5.77 8.24 2.74
CA TYR A 67 5.02 9.47 2.93
C TYR A 67 4.40 9.91 1.60
N LEU A 68 3.14 9.53 1.37
CA LEU A 68 2.36 9.89 0.19
C LEU A 68 1.37 11.00 0.54
N ALA A 69 1.86 12.24 0.56
CA ALA A 69 1.03 13.40 0.81
C ALA A 69 0.44 13.96 -0.49
N LYS A 70 -0.59 14.81 -0.32
CA LYS A 70 -1.10 15.61 -1.44
C LYS A 70 0.03 16.44 -2.05
N GLY A 71 0.15 16.41 -3.37
CA GLY A 71 1.19 17.11 -4.13
C GLY A 71 2.48 16.31 -4.32
N SER A 72 2.63 15.14 -3.69
CA SER A 72 3.70 14.21 -4.05
C SER A 72 3.55 13.79 -5.51
N ALA A 73 4.67 13.66 -6.22
CA ALA A 73 4.70 13.18 -7.60
C ALA A 73 5.39 11.83 -7.68
N LEU A 74 4.78 10.87 -8.38
CA LEU A 74 5.42 9.62 -8.75
C LEU A 74 5.75 9.66 -10.25
N ALA A 75 7.03 9.72 -10.59
CA ALA A 75 7.48 9.82 -11.98
C ALA A 75 7.11 8.57 -12.79
N THR A 76 7.03 8.69 -14.11
CA THR A 76 6.81 7.55 -15.00
C THR A 76 7.89 6.48 -14.79
N ASN A 77 7.49 5.21 -14.73
CA ASN A 77 8.31 4.04 -14.43
C ASN A 77 9.00 4.04 -13.06
N GLN A 78 8.66 4.99 -12.18
CA GLN A 78 9.14 4.98 -10.82
C GLN A 78 8.35 3.96 -10.00
N SER A 79 9.07 3.20 -9.18
CA SER A 79 8.52 2.33 -8.14
C SER A 79 9.02 2.80 -6.79
N ILE A 80 8.12 2.86 -5.82
CA ILE A 80 8.44 3.15 -4.41
C ILE A 80 7.90 2.04 -3.54
N ASP A 81 8.58 1.75 -2.44
CA ASP A 81 7.98 0.94 -1.38
C ASP A 81 6.87 1.76 -0.72
N VAL A 82 5.70 1.18 -0.48
CA VAL A 82 4.63 1.79 0.32
C VAL A 82 4.81 1.41 1.77
N VAL A 83 5.11 0.14 2.02
CA VAL A 83 5.39 -0.39 3.35
C VAL A 83 6.37 -1.55 3.23
N VAL A 84 7.29 -1.63 4.20
CA VAL A 84 8.15 -2.79 4.43
C VAL A 84 8.00 -3.22 5.88
N LEU A 85 7.52 -4.43 6.07
CA LEU A 85 7.29 -5.08 7.36
C LEU A 85 8.33 -6.16 7.58
N GLU A 86 8.79 -6.31 8.81
CA GLU A 86 9.64 -7.41 9.25
C GLU A 86 8.98 -8.16 10.40
N PHE A 87 8.75 -9.45 10.18
CA PHE A 87 8.22 -10.37 11.18
C PHE A 87 9.35 -10.98 11.99
N ASP A 88 9.08 -11.28 13.25
CA ASP A 88 9.94 -12.09 14.10
C ASP A 88 10.18 -13.46 13.43
N PRO A 89 11.43 -13.85 13.16
CA PRO A 89 11.74 -15.14 12.53
C PRO A 89 11.23 -16.36 13.31
N SER A 90 11.03 -16.23 14.63
CA SER A 90 10.49 -17.30 15.47
C SER A 90 8.96 -17.41 15.42
N LYS A 91 8.28 -16.41 14.85
CA LYS A 91 6.82 -16.29 14.78
C LYS A 91 6.37 -15.86 13.39
N LEU A 92 6.84 -16.52 12.33
CA LEU A 92 6.42 -16.15 10.98
C LEU A 92 4.92 -16.45 10.77
N PRO A 93 4.15 -15.55 10.15
CA PRO A 93 2.80 -15.89 9.72
C PRO A 93 2.86 -17.00 8.67
N THR A 94 1.89 -17.91 8.68
CA THR A 94 1.71 -18.83 7.56
C THR A 94 1.26 -18.05 6.32
N PRO A 95 1.48 -18.56 5.10
CA PRO A 95 1.01 -17.90 3.88
C PRO A 95 -0.48 -17.56 3.92
N SER A 96 -1.32 -18.47 4.43
CA SER A 96 -2.77 -18.25 4.56
C SER A 96 -3.13 -17.14 5.55
N VAL A 97 -2.42 -17.05 6.69
CA VAL A 97 -2.64 -15.96 7.66
C VAL A 97 -2.23 -14.62 7.07
N LEU A 98 -1.09 -14.58 6.36
CA LEU A 98 -0.60 -13.39 5.71
C LEU A 98 -1.57 -12.92 4.61
N GLU A 99 -1.97 -13.82 3.72
CA GLU A 99 -2.93 -13.54 2.65
C GLU A 99 -4.27 -13.06 3.21
N HIS A 100 -4.81 -13.73 4.24
CA HIS A 100 -6.06 -13.30 4.88
C HIS A 100 -5.96 -11.89 5.48
N ALA A 101 -4.84 -11.57 6.14
CA ALA A 101 -4.61 -10.23 6.67
C ALA A 101 -4.52 -9.19 5.55
N ILE A 102 -3.77 -9.46 4.49
CA ILE A 102 -3.62 -8.53 3.35
C ILE A 102 -4.96 -8.32 2.64
N ASN A 103 -5.75 -9.37 2.45
CA ASN A 103 -7.07 -9.29 1.80
C ASN A 103 -8.09 -8.47 2.60
N ARG A 104 -7.82 -8.14 3.86
CA ARG A 104 -8.62 -7.21 4.66
C ARG A 104 -8.21 -5.75 4.47
N ALA A 105 -7.04 -5.50 3.87
CA ALA A 105 -6.50 -4.17 3.67
C ALA A 105 -6.74 -3.67 2.24
N LYS A 106 -7.02 -2.37 2.11
CA LYS A 106 -7.16 -1.69 0.82
C LYS A 106 -6.39 -0.39 0.82
N LEU A 107 -5.68 -0.15 -0.27
CA LEU A 107 -5.04 1.11 -0.59
C LEU A 107 -5.80 1.81 -1.71
N VAL A 108 -6.29 3.02 -1.44
CA VAL A 108 -6.94 3.87 -2.44
C VAL A 108 -6.10 5.14 -2.64
N ILE A 109 -5.72 5.41 -3.88
CA ILE A 109 -4.96 6.59 -4.26
C ILE A 109 -5.73 7.34 -5.33
N LYS A 110 -6.06 8.60 -5.06
CA LYS A 110 -6.51 9.53 -6.11
C LYS A 110 -5.31 10.30 -6.61
N TYR A 111 -5.17 10.38 -7.93
CA TYR A 111 -4.07 11.08 -8.55
C TYR A 111 -4.48 11.70 -9.87
N THR A 112 -3.81 12.78 -10.24
CA THR A 112 -4.00 13.45 -11.53
C THR A 112 -2.81 13.14 -12.44
N SER A 113 -3.09 12.74 -13.69
CA SER A 113 -2.05 12.58 -14.69
C SER A 113 -1.72 13.94 -15.30
N ILE A 114 -0.44 14.34 -15.24
CA ILE A 114 -0.02 15.66 -15.73
C ILE A 114 -0.31 15.85 -17.22
N TYR A 115 -0.18 14.81 -18.05
CA TYR A 115 -0.33 14.95 -19.50
C TYR A 115 -1.78 14.91 -19.99
N GLN A 116 -2.64 14.18 -19.28
CA GLN A 116 -4.05 14.06 -19.66
C GLN A 116 -4.91 15.11 -18.94
N ASN A 117 -4.38 15.72 -17.88
CA ASN A 117 -5.15 16.58 -16.96
C ASN A 117 -6.43 15.89 -16.45
N GLU A 118 -6.38 14.57 -16.37
CA GLU A 118 -7.45 13.69 -15.92
C GLU A 118 -7.10 13.13 -14.54
N THR A 119 -8.12 13.03 -13.68
CA THR A 119 -8.01 12.43 -12.36
C THR A 119 -8.42 10.95 -12.41
N PHE A 120 -7.60 10.12 -11.82
CA PHE A 120 -7.79 8.68 -11.72
C PHE A 120 -7.88 8.25 -10.26
N THR A 121 -8.50 7.09 -10.03
CA THR A 121 -8.49 6.42 -8.74
C THR A 121 -7.88 5.04 -8.92
N TYR A 122 -6.74 4.83 -8.26
CA TYR A 122 -6.18 3.51 -8.06
C TYR A 122 -6.80 2.89 -6.81
N ASP A 123 -7.19 1.63 -6.90
CA ASP A 123 -7.77 0.82 -5.83
C ASP A 123 -7.13 -0.57 -5.86
N SER A 124 -6.41 -0.91 -4.79
CA SER A 124 -5.66 -2.17 -4.74
C SER A 124 -6.54 -3.42 -4.80
N TYR A 125 -7.83 -3.36 -4.44
CA TYR A 125 -8.73 -4.53 -4.57
C TYR A 125 -9.18 -4.80 -6.00
N LYS A 126 -9.32 -3.76 -6.83
CA LYS A 126 -9.79 -3.95 -8.21
C LYS A 126 -8.77 -4.71 -9.05
N ASN A 127 -7.49 -4.62 -8.71
CA ASN A 127 -6.42 -5.38 -9.37
C ASN A 127 -6.31 -6.84 -8.91
N HIS A 128 -7.10 -7.31 -7.94
CA HIS A 128 -7.14 -8.71 -7.50
C HIS A 128 -8.33 -9.51 -8.09
N ARG A 129 -9.16 -8.91 -8.95
CA ARG A 129 -10.39 -9.53 -9.49
C ARG A 129 -10.33 -9.97 -10.95
N ASP A 130 -9.20 -9.78 -11.62
CA ASP A 130 -9.01 -10.15 -13.04
C ASP A 130 -7.97 -11.27 -13.22
N ASP A 131 -8.05 -12.32 -12.39
CA ASP A 131 -7.42 -13.64 -12.64
C ASP A 131 -8.46 -14.77 -12.49
#